data_AF-A0A5S9F6Q1-F1
#
_entry.id   AF-A0A5S9F6Q1-F1
#
_cell.length_a   1.000
_cell.length_b   1.000
_cell.length_c   1.000
_cell.angle_alpha   90.00
_cell.angle_beta   90.00
_cell.angle_gamma   90.00
#
_symmetry.space_group_name_H-M   'P 1'
#
loop_
_entity.id
_entity.type
_entity.pdbx_description
1 polymer ?
#
loop_
_entity_poly.entity_id
_entity_poly.type
_entity_poly.pdbx_seq_one_letter_code
_entity_poly.pdbx_strand_id
1 'polypeptide(L)'
;MHNRDPQNLQSLEKALDELNTSYRTRRGIVIKPDVSGLASSGHHLLTTDEGLLDLLGTFGNGQDYNDLLPNSHLMQIGEIQVRVQSLQSLIELKKEIGREKDKAVLPILIQTLKEHKND
;
A
#
# COMPACT_ATOMS: atom_id res chain seq x y z
N MET A 1 -0.32 -2.64 0.67
CA MET A 1 -1.09 -3.63 1.45
C MET A 1 -0.28 -4.90 1.54
N HIS A 2 -0.19 -5.52 2.70
CA HIS A 2 0.60 -6.75 2.88
C HIS A 2 -0.28 -7.93 3.26
N ASN A 3 0.11 -9.11 2.78
CA ASN A 3 -0.49 -10.36 3.23
C ASN A 3 -0.02 -10.63 4.67
N ARG A 4 -0.95 -10.94 5.57
CA ARG A 4 -0.68 -11.21 6.98
C ARG A 4 -0.55 -12.71 7.30
N ASP A 5 -0.37 -13.53 6.27
CA ASP A 5 0.07 -14.92 6.43
C ASP A 5 1.38 -14.99 7.25
N PRO A 6 1.50 -15.92 8.21
CA PRO A 6 2.66 -16.00 9.09
C PRO A 6 4.02 -16.11 8.37
N GLN A 7 4.09 -16.83 7.23
CA GLN A 7 5.34 -16.97 6.49
C GLN A 7 5.72 -15.65 5.80
N ASN A 8 4.72 -14.95 5.27
CA ASN A 8 4.94 -13.64 4.67
C ASN A 8 5.38 -12.62 5.73
N LEU A 9 4.79 -12.63 6.92
CA LEU A 9 5.16 -11.72 8.01
C LEU A 9 6.62 -11.89 8.44
N GLN A 10 7.10 -13.13 8.57
CA GLN A 10 8.51 -13.42 8.88
C GLN A 10 9.46 -12.93 7.77
N SER A 11 9.06 -13.12 6.50
CA SER A 11 9.85 -12.66 5.37
C SER A 11 9.88 -11.13 5.30
N LEU A 12 8.75 -10.49 5.60
CA LEU A 12 8.59 -9.05 5.61
C LEU A 12 9.39 -8.39 6.73
N GLU A 13 9.38 -8.95 7.94
CA GLU A 13 10.21 -8.45 9.06
C GLU A 13 11.70 -8.41 8.67
N LYS A 14 12.22 -9.46 8.03
CA LYS A 14 13.61 -9.50 7.55
C LYS A 14 13.90 -8.42 6.51
N ALA A 15 13.05 -8.30 5.49
CA ALA A 15 13.21 -7.27 4.47
C ALA A 15 13.12 -5.85 5.04
N LEU A 16 12.27 -5.64 6.05
CA LEU A 16 12.16 -4.38 6.75
C LEU A 16 13.38 -4.08 7.64
N ASP A 17 14.02 -5.09 8.22
CA ASP A 17 15.28 -4.92 8.96
C ASP A 17 16.44 -4.56 8.03
N GLU A 18 16.53 -5.19 6.85
CA GLU A 18 17.50 -4.86 5.80
C GLU A 18 17.38 -3.40 5.31
N LEU A 19 16.17 -2.84 5.33
CA LEU A 19 15.88 -1.44 4.99
C LEU A 19 16.06 -0.47 6.17
N ASN A 20 16.60 -0.93 7.30
CA ASN A 20 16.78 -0.16 8.55
C ASN A 20 15.49 0.54 9.00
N THR A 21 14.36 -0.17 8.90
CA THR A 21 13.06 0.46 9.13
C THR A 21 12.78 0.78 10.60
N SER A 22 12.03 1.87 10.82
CA SER A 22 11.45 2.21 12.11
C SER A 22 10.12 2.94 11.95
N TYR A 23 9.26 2.90 12.97
CA TYR A 23 8.02 3.68 12.96
C TYR A 23 8.29 5.18 13.02
N ARG A 24 7.44 5.96 12.34
CA ARG A 24 7.45 7.42 12.44
C ARG A 24 7.00 7.86 13.83
N THR A 25 7.96 8.16 14.71
CA THR A 25 7.69 8.69 16.05
C THR A 25 8.11 10.16 16.18
N ARG A 26 7.47 10.90 17.09
CA ARG A 26 7.78 12.33 17.32
C ARG A 26 8.83 12.59 18.41
N ARG A 27 9.29 11.56 19.13
CA ARG A 27 10.04 11.73 20.40
C ARG A 27 11.46 11.12 20.40
N GLY A 28 12.04 10.88 19.22
CA GLY A 28 13.37 10.28 19.11
C GLY A 28 13.44 8.82 19.59
N ILE A 29 12.30 8.17 19.81
CA ILE A 29 12.22 6.76 20.16
C ILE A 29 12.23 5.95 18.87
N VAL A 30 13.18 5.04 18.74
CA VAL A 30 13.23 4.07 17.64
C VAL A 30 12.40 2.87 18.03
N ILE A 31 11.32 2.63 17.29
CA ILE A 31 10.50 1.42 17.42
C ILE A 31 10.63 0.68 16.10
N LYS A 32 11.16 -0.55 16.13
CA LYS A 32 11.25 -1.40 14.95
C LYS A 32 9.92 -2.14 14.74
N PRO A 33 9.49 -2.38 13.48
CA PRO A 33 8.40 -3.31 13.21
C PRO A 33 8.86 -4.74 13.53
N ASP A 34 7.96 -5.52 14.15
CA ASP A 34 8.13 -6.94 14.39
C ASP A 34 6.91 -7.73 13.87
N VAL A 35 7.03 -9.05 13.80
CA VAL A 35 5.92 -9.92 13.34
C VAL A 35 4.63 -9.67 14.12
N SER A 36 4.71 -9.48 15.44
CA SER A 36 3.53 -9.26 16.29
C SER A 36 2.78 -7.97 15.94
N GLY A 37 3.52 -6.89 15.69
CA GLY A 37 2.95 -5.62 15.26
C GLY A 37 2.36 -5.72 13.85
N LEU A 38 3.11 -6.29 12.91
CA LEU A 38 2.71 -6.44 11.51
C LEU A 38 1.47 -7.33 11.33
N ALA A 39 1.19 -8.24 12.26
CA ALA A 39 -0.05 -9.04 12.22
C ALA A 39 -1.33 -8.20 12.40
N SER A 40 -1.22 -6.97 12.93
CA SER A 40 -2.38 -6.10 13.14
C SER A 40 -3.00 -5.60 11.82
N SER A 41 -4.26 -5.16 11.87
CA SER A 41 -4.96 -4.56 10.71
C SER A 41 -4.56 -3.10 10.44
N GLY A 42 -3.65 -2.56 11.22
CA GLY A 42 -3.31 -1.14 11.26
C GLY A 42 -2.51 -0.62 10.07
N HIS A 43 -2.18 0.66 10.13
CA HIS A 43 -1.28 1.32 9.20
C HIS A 43 0.09 1.43 9.87
N HIS A 44 1.10 0.80 9.27
CA HIS A 44 2.47 0.89 9.70
C HIS A 44 3.15 1.99 8.89
N LEU A 45 3.21 3.18 9.47
CA LEU A 45 3.87 4.34 8.88
C LEU A 45 5.35 4.30 9.25
N LEU A 46 6.18 3.89 8.29
CA LEU A 46 7.58 3.58 8.48
C LEU A 46 8.49 4.61 7.82
N THR A 47 9.68 4.75 8.38
CA THR A 47 10.84 5.42 7.80
C THR A 47 11.88 4.34 7.51
N THR A 48 12.54 4.43 6.37
CA THR A 48 13.63 3.58 5.91
C THR A 48 14.79 4.46 5.46
N ASP A 49 15.96 3.88 5.18
CA ASP A 49 17.09 4.62 4.60
C ASP A 49 16.76 5.23 3.23
N GLU A 50 15.83 4.61 2.49
CA GLU A 50 15.38 5.02 1.15
C GLU A 50 14.14 5.94 1.21
N GLY A 51 13.69 6.30 2.40
CA GLY A 51 12.60 7.25 2.61
C GLY A 51 11.35 6.65 3.28
N LEU A 52 10.19 7.22 2.94
CA LEU A 52 8.94 6.93 3.63
C LEU A 52 8.23 5.71 3.04
N LEU A 53 7.92 4.72 3.88
CA LEU A 53 7.15 3.53 3.49
C LEU A 53 5.87 3.41 4.32
N ASP A 54 4.71 3.39 3.66
CA ASP A 54 3.41 3.14 4.31
C ASP A 54 2.99 1.69 4.03
N LEU A 55 3.07 0.86 5.07
CA LEU A 55 2.70 -0.55 4.99
C LEU A 55 1.33 -0.76 5.66
N LEU A 56 0.32 -1.04 4.86
CA LEU A 56 -1.08 -1.08 5.31
C LEU A 56 -1.54 -2.54 5.51
N GLY A 57 -2.19 -2.83 6.64
CA GLY A 57 -2.82 -4.13 6.93
C GLY A 57 -4.27 -4.23 6.44
N THR A 58 -4.98 -3.10 6.41
CA THR A 58 -6.32 -2.95 5.82
C THR A 58 -6.45 -1.62 5.07
N PHE A 59 -7.42 -1.54 4.15
CA PHE A 59 -7.67 -0.41 3.28
C PHE A 59 -9.16 -0.06 3.20
N GLY A 60 -9.48 1.23 3.13
CA GLY A 60 -10.86 1.71 3.02
C GLY A 60 -11.76 1.14 4.12
N ASN A 61 -12.81 0.42 3.71
CA ASN A 61 -13.81 -0.20 4.59
C ASN A 61 -13.34 -1.48 5.28
N GLY A 62 -12.04 -1.62 5.55
CA GLY A 62 -11.47 -2.79 6.22
C GLY A 62 -11.06 -3.93 5.29
N GLN A 63 -11.02 -3.71 3.97
CA GLN A 63 -10.56 -4.70 3.00
C GLN A 63 -9.09 -5.05 3.24
N ASP A 64 -8.74 -6.34 3.15
CA ASP A 64 -7.37 -6.81 3.32
C ASP A 64 -6.66 -7.10 1.98
N TYR A 65 -5.47 -7.71 2.04
CA TYR A 65 -4.70 -8.05 0.84
C TYR A 65 -5.46 -8.98 -0.12
N ASN A 66 -6.17 -9.98 0.42
CA ASN A 66 -6.87 -10.98 -0.39
C ASN A 66 -8.13 -10.40 -1.03
N ASP A 67 -8.82 -9.48 -0.37
CA ASP A 67 -9.97 -8.76 -0.93
C ASP A 67 -9.56 -7.89 -2.15
N LEU A 68 -8.36 -7.33 -2.10
CA LEU A 68 -7.83 -6.42 -3.13
C LEU A 68 -7.10 -7.15 -4.26
N LEU A 69 -6.69 -8.41 -4.05
CA LEU A 69 -5.92 -9.19 -5.00
C LEU A 69 -6.63 -9.40 -6.35
N PRO A 70 -7.94 -9.72 -6.41
CA PRO A 70 -8.65 -9.90 -7.68
C PRO A 70 -8.68 -8.65 -8.56
N ASN A 71 -8.63 -7.46 -7.96
CA ASN A 71 -8.70 -6.19 -8.66
C ASN A 71 -7.31 -5.55 -8.87
N SER A 72 -6.29 -6.39 -9.04
CA SER A 72 -4.91 -5.98 -9.25
C SER A 72 -4.33 -6.58 -10.52
N HIS A 73 -3.30 -5.94 -11.06
CA HIS A 73 -2.55 -6.44 -12.23
C HIS A 73 -1.05 -6.39 -11.94
N LEU A 74 -0.28 -7.20 -12.67
CA LEU A 74 1.18 -7.13 -12.65
C LEU A 74 1.65 -6.00 -13.55
N MET A 75 2.62 -5.23 -13.06
CA MET A 75 3.24 -4.13 -13.78
C MET A 75 4.76 -4.27 -13.63
N GLN A 76 5.48 -4.10 -14.74
CA GLN A 76 6.94 -4.06 -14.73
C GLN A 76 7.41 -2.68 -14.28
N ILE A 77 8.26 -2.63 -13.25
CA ILE A 77 8.95 -1.40 -12.82
C ILE A 77 10.44 -1.70 -12.79
N GLY A 78 11.19 -1.14 -13.74
CA GLY A 78 12.59 -1.49 -13.91
C GLY A 78 12.74 -3.00 -14.14
N GLU A 79 13.51 -3.67 -13.28
CA GLU A 79 13.77 -5.12 -13.37
C GLU A 79 12.78 -5.97 -12.56
N ILE A 80 11.90 -5.35 -11.76
CA ILE A 80 10.96 -6.08 -10.89
C ILE A 80 9.53 -6.05 -11.44
N GLN A 81 8.81 -7.14 -11.22
CA GLN A 81 7.36 -7.17 -11.38
C GLN A 81 6.68 -6.90 -10.05
N VAL A 82 5.78 -5.93 -10.04
CA VAL A 82 4.99 -5.57 -8.86
C VAL A 82 3.50 -5.69 -9.16
N ARG A 83 2.74 -5.99 -8.13
CA ARG A 83 1.29 -6.03 -8.21
C ARG A 83 0.72 -4.66 -7.85
N VAL A 84 -0.05 -4.08 -8.75
CA VAL A 84 -0.64 -2.74 -8.62
C VAL A 84 -2.16 -2.85 -8.64
N GLN A 85 -2.82 -2.06 -7.80
CA GLN A 85 -4.28 -1.96 -7.81
C GLN A 85 -4.78 -1.41 -9.14
N SER A 86 -5.93 -1.90 -9.62
CA SER A 86 -6.51 -1.41 -10.85
C SER A 86 -6.89 0.08 -10.73
N LEU A 87 -6.73 0.80 -11.85
CA LEU A 87 -7.12 2.21 -11.91
C LEU A 87 -8.64 2.39 -11.68
N GLN A 88 -9.45 1.43 -12.12
CA GLN A 88 -10.90 1.40 -11.88
C GLN A 88 -11.21 1.39 -10.38
N SER A 89 -10.62 0.46 -9.62
CA SER A 89 -10.83 0.36 -8.17
C SER A 89 -10.32 1.60 -7.43
N LEU A 90 -9.20 2.19 -7.89
CA LEU A 90 -8.70 3.45 -7.34
C LEU A 90 -9.69 4.61 -7.54
N ILE A 91 -10.33 4.70 -8.71
CA ILE A 91 -11.34 5.72 -9.01
C ILE A 91 -12.57 5.55 -8.11
N GLU A 92 -13.07 4.33 -7.98
CA GLU A 92 -14.23 4.02 -7.14
C GLU A 92 -14.01 4.43 -5.68
N LEU A 93 -12.86 4.03 -5.12
CA LEU A 93 -12.50 4.41 -3.77
C LEU A 93 -12.39 5.94 -3.61
N LYS A 94 -11.75 6.63 -4.56
CA LYS A 94 -11.60 8.09 -4.47
C LYS A 94 -12.95 8.82 -4.53
N LYS A 95 -13.91 8.30 -5.29
CA LYS A 95 -15.29 8.80 -5.30
C LYS A 95 -15.97 8.59 -3.96
N GLU A 96 -15.80 7.42 -3.35
CA GLU A 96 -16.39 7.09 -2.05
C GLU A 96 -15.84 7.98 -0.93
N ILE A 97 -14.51 8.13 -0.85
CA ILE A 97 -13.85 8.94 0.21
C ILE A 97 -14.12 10.44 0.00
N GLY A 98 -14.05 10.93 -1.24
CA GLY A 98 -14.52 12.27 -1.59
C GLY A 98 -13.79 13.45 -0.91
N ARG A 99 -12.53 13.32 -0.49
CA ARG A 99 -11.74 14.47 0.01
C ARG A 99 -11.50 15.47 -1.12
N GLU A 100 -11.22 16.73 -0.78
CA GLU A 100 -10.97 17.77 -1.80
C GLU A 100 -9.85 17.41 -2.79
N LYS A 101 -8.75 16.81 -2.29
CA LYS A 101 -7.68 16.28 -3.17
C LYS A 101 -8.13 15.13 -4.06
N ASP A 102 -9.06 14.30 -3.58
CA ASP A 102 -9.58 13.17 -4.34
C ASP A 102 -10.51 13.68 -5.45
N LYS A 103 -11.41 14.63 -5.14
CA LYS A 103 -12.25 15.32 -6.13
C LYS A 103 -11.42 16.00 -7.21
N ALA A 104 -10.33 16.67 -6.83
CA ALA A 104 -9.47 17.39 -7.78
C ALA A 104 -8.78 16.46 -8.78
N VAL A 105 -8.36 15.24 -8.36
CA VAL A 105 -7.63 14.30 -9.23
C VAL A 105 -8.55 13.38 -10.05
N LEU A 106 -9.81 13.19 -9.64
CA LEU A 106 -10.76 12.27 -10.28
C LEU A 106 -10.93 12.47 -11.79
N PRO A 107 -11.05 13.70 -12.34
CA PRO A 107 -11.18 13.91 -13.78
C PRO A 107 -10.01 13.33 -14.58
N ILE A 108 -8.78 13.47 -14.06
CA ILE A 108 -7.55 12.97 -14.68
C ILE A 108 -7.59 11.44 -14.71
N LEU A 109 -7.85 10.81 -13.56
CA LEU A 109 -7.86 9.34 -13.46
C LEU A 109 -8.93 8.70 -14.37
N ILE A 110 -10.12 9.32 -14.45
CA ILE A 110 -11.20 8.83 -15.33
C ILE A 110 -10.78 8.93 -16.80
N GLN A 111 -10.12 10.00 -17.20
CA GLN A 111 -9.64 10.17 -18.57
C GLN A 111 -8.53 9.17 -18.91
N THR A 112 -7.54 8.99 -18.01
CA THR A 112 -6.48 7.98 -18.17
C THR A 112 -7.06 6.57 -18.34
N LEU A 113 -8.11 6.21 -17.59
CA LEU A 113 -8.75 4.91 -17.75
C LEU A 113 -9.44 4.73 -19.10
N LYS A 114 -10.02 5.80 -19.66
CA LYS A 114 -10.65 5.74 -20.99
C LYS A 114 -9.60 5.53 -22.07
N GLU A 115 -8.47 6.23 -21.99
CA GLU A 115 -7.35 6.10 -22.94
C GLU A 115 -6.79 4.69 -22.93
N HIS A 116 -6.48 4.14 -21.76
CA HIS A 116 -5.98 2.77 -21.63
C HIS A 116 -6.95 1.71 -22.18
N LYS A 117 -8.27 1.95 -22.19
CA LYS A 117 -9.24 0.98 -22.73
C LYS A 117 -9.33 1.02 -24.26
N ASN A 118 -8.78 2.06 -24.90
CA ASN A 118 -8.80 2.24 -26.34
C ASN A 118 -7.50 1.78 -27.02
N ASP A 119 -6.48 1.46 -26.23
CA ASP A 119 -5.21 0.82 -26.66
C ASP A 119 -5.30 -0.70 -26.59
#